data_AF-A0A3D1M266-F1
#
_entry.id   AF-A0A3D1M266-F1
#
_cell.length_a   1.000
_cell.length_b   1.000
_cell.length_c   1.000
_cell.angle_alpha   90.00
_cell.angle_beta   90.00
_cell.angle_gamma   90.00
#
_symmetry.space_group_name_H-M   'P 1'
#
loop_
_entity.id
_entity.type
_entity.pdbx_description
1 polymer ?
#
loop_
_entity_poly.entity_id
_entity_poly.type
_entity_poly.pdbx_seq_one_letter_code
_entity_poly.pdbx_strand_id
1 'polypeptide(L)'
;MPSFDVVSKTDLMEVDNAVNGVKRQIRQRFDLAGTKCDVERNENSLTITADDNMKLTQLHDLLRQNFASRKVDAKALDFGKPE
;
A
#
# COMPACT_ATOMS: atom_id res chain seq x y z
N MET A 1 -33.87 20.65 -10.45
CA MET A 1 -32.50 20.48 -11.01
C MET A 1 -31.89 19.28 -10.32
N PRO A 2 -31.54 18.20 -11.03
CA PRO A 2 -30.82 17.10 -10.41
C PRO A 2 -29.37 17.52 -10.21
N SER A 3 -28.90 17.51 -8.97
CA SER A 3 -27.49 17.62 -8.60
C SER A 3 -26.96 16.24 -8.22
N PHE A 4 -25.67 16.00 -8.42
CA PHE A 4 -25.01 14.76 -8.01
C PHE A 4 -23.70 15.13 -7.31
N ASP A 5 -23.39 14.42 -6.22
CA ASP A 5 -22.16 14.60 -5.47
C ASP A 5 -21.06 13.67 -5.99
N VAL A 6 -19.88 14.24 -6.23
CA VAL A 6 -18.65 13.48 -6.53
C VAL A 6 -17.93 13.25 -5.22
N VAL A 7 -17.98 12.01 -4.70
CA VAL A 7 -17.30 11.64 -3.45
C VAL A 7 -16.24 10.60 -3.74
N SER A 8 -14.99 10.89 -3.35
CA SER A 8 -13.91 9.91 -3.35
C SER A 8 -14.02 9.05 -2.09
N LYS A 9 -14.75 7.93 -2.17
CA LYS A 9 -14.81 6.93 -1.10
C LYS A 9 -13.90 5.77 -1.45
N THR A 10 -12.83 5.61 -0.70
CA THR A 10 -11.96 4.44 -0.78
C THR A 10 -12.50 3.36 0.13
N ASP A 11 -12.66 2.15 -0.38
CA ASP A 11 -13.12 1.02 0.43
C ASP A 11 -12.02 0.59 1.41
N LEU A 12 -12.20 0.93 2.69
CA LEU A 12 -11.23 0.63 3.74
C LEU A 12 -11.02 -0.88 3.92
N MET A 13 -12.03 -1.70 3.63
CA MET A 13 -11.91 -3.15 3.71
C MET A 13 -10.97 -3.66 2.62
N GLU A 14 -11.09 -3.15 1.39
CA GLU A 14 -10.18 -3.50 0.29
C GLU A 14 -8.75 -2.97 0.52
N VAL A 15 -8.61 -1.84 1.19
CA VAL A 15 -7.30 -1.31 1.62
C VAL A 15 -6.61 -2.26 2.60
N ASP A 16 -7.28 -2.70 3.67
CA ASP A 16 -6.71 -3.67 4.63
C ASP A 16 -6.28 -4.96 3.95
N ASN A 17 -7.16 -5.42 3.10
CA ASN A 17 -6.98 -6.58 2.25
C ASN A 17 -5.77 -6.43 1.29
N ALA A 18 -5.55 -5.25 0.71
CA ALA A 18 -4.40 -4.95 -0.12
C ALA A 18 -3.10 -5.01 0.70
N VAL A 19 -3.09 -4.37 1.87
CA VAL A 19 -1.95 -4.35 2.80
C VAL A 19 -1.59 -5.77 3.27
N ASN A 20 -2.58 -6.58 3.59
CA ASN A 20 -2.36 -7.99 3.95
C ASN A 20 -1.78 -8.81 2.78
N GLY A 21 -2.21 -8.51 1.55
CA GLY A 21 -1.63 -9.10 0.32
C GLY A 21 -0.16 -8.75 0.16
N VAL A 22 0.18 -7.48 0.37
CA VAL A 22 1.57 -6.98 0.35
C VAL A 22 2.42 -7.67 1.42
N LYS A 23 1.95 -7.73 2.68
CA LYS A 23 2.64 -8.46 3.77
C LYS A 23 2.95 -9.91 3.40
N ARG A 24 2.00 -10.60 2.76
CA ARG A 24 2.19 -11.98 2.33
C ARG A 24 3.24 -12.10 1.22
N GLN A 25 3.24 -11.19 0.26
CA GLN A 25 4.24 -11.16 -0.82
C GLN A 25 5.64 -10.83 -0.30
N ILE A 26 5.78 -9.90 0.65
CA ILE A 26 7.06 -9.60 1.32
C ILE A 26 7.64 -10.86 1.96
N ARG A 27 6.81 -11.66 2.63
CA ARG A 27 7.23 -12.94 3.23
C ARG A 27 7.61 -14.01 2.21
N GLN A 28 7.01 -13.98 1.02
CA GLN A 28 7.26 -14.96 -0.05
C GLN A 28 8.49 -14.61 -0.91
N ARG A 29 8.83 -13.32 -1.01
CA ARG A 29 9.99 -12.84 -1.77
C ARG A 29 11.26 -13.07 -0.98
N PHE A 30 12.14 -13.95 -1.45
CA PHE A 30 13.43 -14.26 -0.80
C PHE A 30 14.35 -13.05 -0.65
N ASP A 31 14.23 -12.05 -1.52
CA ASP A 31 14.98 -10.81 -1.49
C ASP A 31 14.50 -9.82 -0.41
N LEU A 32 13.26 -9.97 0.06
CA LEU A 32 12.68 -9.19 1.16
C LEU A 32 12.60 -10.00 2.46
N ALA A 33 12.46 -11.32 2.36
CA ALA A 33 12.42 -12.24 3.48
C ALA A 33 13.77 -12.25 4.21
N GLY A 34 13.76 -11.89 5.50
CA GLY A 34 14.96 -11.76 6.32
C GLY A 34 15.53 -10.34 6.41
N THR A 35 14.90 -9.37 5.73
CA THR A 35 15.25 -7.95 5.84
C THR A 35 14.20 -7.23 6.70
N LYS A 36 14.52 -6.03 7.23
CA LYS A 36 13.54 -5.23 8.02
C LYS A 36 12.55 -4.51 7.10
N CYS A 37 11.87 -5.28 6.24
CA CYS A 37 10.80 -4.78 5.40
C CYS A 37 9.46 -5.10 6.04
N ASP A 38 8.68 -4.08 6.38
CA ASP A 38 7.32 -4.25 6.90
C ASP A 38 6.40 -3.13 6.40
N VAL A 39 5.11 -3.41 6.39
CA VAL A 39 4.07 -2.46 5.97
C VAL A 39 2.93 -2.52 6.96
N GLU A 40 2.75 -1.48 7.77
CA GLU A 40 1.68 -1.40 8.76
C GLU A 40 0.65 -0.34 8.38
N ARG A 41 -0.63 -0.65 8.61
CA ARG A 41 -1.72 0.32 8.44
C ARG A 41 -2.27 0.69 9.81
N ASN A 42 -2.32 2.00 10.09
CA ASN A 42 -2.97 2.59 11.24
C ASN A 42 -4.12 3.47 10.75
N GLU A 43 -5.32 2.88 10.63
CA GLU A 43 -6.57 3.55 10.18
C GLU A 43 -6.41 4.35 8.88
N ASN A 44 -5.98 5.60 8.99
CA ASN A 44 -5.78 6.55 7.90
C ASN A 44 -4.31 6.70 7.43
N SER A 45 -3.34 6.11 8.13
CA SER A 45 -1.92 6.18 7.76
C SER A 45 -1.35 4.80 7.43
N LEU A 46 -0.36 4.80 6.54
CA LEU A 46 0.39 3.60 6.16
C LEU A 46 1.86 3.84 6.47
N THR A 47 2.45 3.00 7.31
CA THR A 47 3.86 3.04 7.67
C THR A 47 4.59 1.96 6.89
N ILE A 48 5.57 2.34 6.09
CA ILE A 48 6.40 1.41 5.32
C ILE A 48 7.80 1.47 5.90
N THR A 49 8.31 0.33 6.35
CA THR A 49 9.68 0.18 6.82
C THR A 49 10.46 -0.61 5.78
N ALA A 50 11.65 -0.13 5.40
CA ALA A 50 12.55 -0.82 4.49
C ALA A 50 14.00 -0.55 4.89
N ASP A 51 14.88 -1.54 4.68
CA ASP A 51 16.32 -1.39 4.99
C ASP A 51 17.07 -0.48 4.02
N ASP A 52 16.57 -0.31 2.79
CA ASP A 52 17.27 0.41 1.72
C ASP A 52 16.27 1.04 0.74
N ASN A 53 16.67 2.12 0.07
CA ASN A 53 15.87 2.85 -0.93
C ASN A 53 15.42 1.95 -2.09
N MET A 54 16.25 0.99 -2.49
CA MET A 54 15.87 0.02 -3.53
C MET A 54 14.67 -0.84 -3.09
N LYS A 55 14.69 -1.33 -1.85
CA LYS A 55 13.59 -2.14 -1.28
C LYS A 55 12.35 -1.30 -1.04
N LEU A 56 12.54 -0.04 -0.62
CA LEU A 56 11.47 0.93 -0.44
C LEU A 56 10.72 1.17 -1.76
N THR A 57 11.46 1.39 -2.85
CA THR A 57 10.88 1.53 -4.20
C THR A 57 10.12 0.28 -4.62
N GLN A 58 10.68 -0.91 -4.37
CA GLN A 58 10.00 -2.17 -4.65
C GLN A 58 8.71 -2.32 -3.83
N LEU A 59 8.69 -1.92 -2.55
CA LEU A 59 7.50 -1.94 -1.70
C LEU A 59 6.42 -0.99 -2.21
N HIS A 60 6.79 0.20 -2.68
CA HIS A 60 5.86 1.14 -3.31
C HIS A 60 5.17 0.53 -4.53
N ASP A 61 5.94 -0.11 -5.42
CA ASP A 61 5.38 -0.75 -6.62
C ASP A 61 4.46 -1.92 -6.25
N LEU A 62 4.86 -2.71 -5.25
CA LEU A 62 4.10 -3.86 -4.77
C LEU A 62 2.78 -3.44 -4.12
N LEU A 63 2.78 -2.33 -3.36
CA LEU A 63 1.57 -1.68 -2.86
C LEU A 63 0.67 -1.21 -4.00
N ARG A 64 1.21 -0.49 -4.99
CA ARG A 64 0.43 -0.02 -6.15
C ARG A 64 -0.22 -1.18 -6.91
N GLN A 65 0.50 -2.27 -7.13
CA GLN A 65 -0.03 -3.45 -7.80
C GLN A 65 -1.16 -4.12 -7.01
N ASN A 66 -1.02 -4.25 -5.69
CA ASN A 66 -2.05 -4.84 -4.83
C ASN A 66 -3.30 -3.95 -4.70
N PHE A 67 -3.13 -2.62 -4.70
CA PHE A 67 -4.25 -1.69 -4.71
C PHE A 67 -4.98 -1.71 -6.06
N ALA A 68 -4.24 -1.70 -7.17
CA ALA A 68 -4.81 -1.78 -8.52
C ALA A 68 -5.60 -3.08 -8.75
N SER A 69 -5.11 -4.23 -8.27
CA SER A 69 -5.81 -5.50 -8.40
C SER A 69 -7.13 -5.55 -7.64
N ARG A 70 -7.25 -4.75 -6.56
CA ARG A 70 -8.46 -4.61 -5.75
C ARG A 70 -9.34 -3.41 -6.14
N LYS A 71 -9.05 -2.78 -7.28
CA LYS A 71 -9.76 -1.58 -7.78
C LYS A 71 -9.71 -0.41 -6.80
N VAL A 72 -8.72 -0.37 -5.92
CA VAL A 72 -8.43 0.78 -5.10
C VAL A 72 -7.55 1.72 -5.92
N ASP A 73 -7.99 2.97 -6.07
CA ASP A 73 -7.24 3.95 -6.86
C ASP A 73 -5.85 4.17 -6.23
N ALA A 74 -4.80 4.00 -7.02
CA ALA A 74 -3.42 4.23 -6.57
C ALA A 74 -3.18 5.70 -6.17
N LYS A 75 -4.04 6.63 -6.63
CA LYS A 75 -4.04 8.02 -6.18
C LYS A 75 -4.48 8.22 -4.73
N ALA A 76 -5.07 7.20 -4.11
CA ALA A 76 -5.39 7.23 -2.68
C ALA A 76 -4.14 7.09 -1.79
N LEU A 77 -2.99 6.70 -2.37
CA LEU A 77 -1.73 6.58 -1.66
C LEU A 77 -0.89 7.85 -1.88
N ASP A 78 -0.71 8.62 -0.82
CA ASP A 78 0.26 9.71 -0.78
C ASP A 78 1.53 9.23 -0.09
N PHE A 79 2.60 9.10 -0.86
CA PHE A 79 3.88 8.61 -0.36
C PHE A 79 4.75 9.80 0.04
N GLY A 80 4.97 9.96 1.35
CA GLY A 80 5.90 10.94 1.90
C GLY A 80 7.35 10.67 1.50
N LYS A 81 8.22 11.64 1.78
CA LYS A 81 9.68 11.43 1.61
C LYS A 81 10.13 10.32 2.56
N PRO A 82 10.96 9.37 2.10
CA PRO A 82 11.58 8.40 2.99
C PRO A 82 12.50 9.13 3.98
N GLU A 83 12.32 8.83 5.27
CA GLU A 83 13.17 9.30 6.38
C GLU A 83 14.26 8.28 6.73
#